data_AF-N0E388-F1
#
_entry.id   AF-N0E388-F1
#
_cell.length_a   1.000
_cell.length_b   1.000
_cell.length_c   1.000
_cell.angle_alpha   90.00
_cell.angle_beta   90.00
_cell.angle_gamma   90.00
#
_symmetry.space_group_name_H-M   'P 1'
#
loop_
_entity.id
_entity.type
_entity.pdbx_description
1 polymer ?
#
loop_
_entity_poly.entity_id
_entity_poly.type
_entity_poly.pdbx_seq_one_letter_code
_entity_poly.pdbx_strand_id
1 'polypeptide(L)'
;MPGLLSYRAINTLDAMIGHRSPRYREFGWAAARLDDLANWLPARLTVLSTAIATGSTSGARHVLTVVARDAPAHPSPNAGPVEAAFAAALGVSLGGSNTYDGVVEDRGRLGDGPAVTVADLGLAVHLERSIGLISLGLIVVARGVVARRRSRRSRRAN
;
A
#
# COMPACT_ATOMS: atom_id res chain seq x y z
N MET A 1 0.85 24.36 -12.94
CA MET A 1 0.42 23.16 -13.68
C MET A 1 0.26 21.97 -12.72
N PRO A 2 -0.96 21.70 -12.21
CA PRO A 2 -1.22 20.71 -11.15
C PRO A 2 -1.05 19.23 -11.53
N GLY A 3 -0.64 18.90 -12.76
CA GLY A 3 -0.45 17.52 -13.21
C GLY A 3 0.89 16.87 -12.79
N LEU A 4 1.90 17.68 -12.43
CA LEU A 4 3.25 17.18 -12.13
C LEU A 4 3.35 16.51 -10.74
N LEU A 5 2.52 16.94 -9.80
CA LEU A 5 2.46 16.37 -8.45
C LEU A 5 1.67 15.04 -8.45
N SER A 6 0.60 14.96 -9.24
CA SER A 6 -0.15 13.71 -9.45
C SER A 6 0.71 12.66 -10.16
N TYR A 7 1.50 13.07 -11.17
CA TYR A 7 2.47 12.19 -11.82
C TYR A 7 3.54 11.71 -10.85
N ARG A 8 4.05 12.55 -9.95
CA ARG A 8 5.00 12.12 -8.91
C ARG A 8 4.39 11.22 -7.85
N ALA A 9 3.12 11.39 -7.48
CA ALA A 9 2.43 10.50 -6.55
C ALA A 9 2.20 9.11 -7.16
N ILE A 10 1.75 9.07 -8.42
CA ILE A 10 1.67 7.83 -9.21
C ILE A 10 3.06 7.21 -9.36
N ASN A 11 4.11 7.99 -9.65
CA ASN A 11 5.48 7.47 -9.70
C ASN A 11 6.08 7.09 -8.34
N THR A 12 5.52 7.55 -7.21
CA THR A 12 5.98 7.14 -5.87
C THR A 12 5.30 5.83 -5.48
N LEU A 13 4.02 5.68 -5.79
CA LEU A 13 3.29 4.41 -5.71
C LEU A 13 3.86 3.38 -6.69
N ASP A 14 4.15 3.76 -7.93
CA ASP A 14 4.80 2.91 -8.93
C ASP A 14 6.28 2.63 -8.59
N ALA A 15 6.99 3.55 -7.91
CA ALA A 15 8.31 3.24 -7.34
C ALA A 15 8.25 2.32 -6.11
N MET A 16 7.13 2.31 -5.36
CA MET A 16 6.91 1.37 -4.24
C MET A 16 6.31 0.03 -4.68
N ILE A 17 5.65 -0.04 -5.84
CA ILE A 17 4.95 -1.22 -6.37
C ILE A 17 5.70 -1.85 -7.57
N GLY A 18 6.54 -1.09 -8.27
CA GLY A 18 6.92 -1.39 -9.65
C GLY A 18 8.36 -0.99 -10.00
N HIS A 19 9.34 -1.67 -9.41
CA HIS A 19 10.64 -1.85 -10.08
C HIS A 19 10.87 -3.32 -10.47
N ARG A 20 9.95 -3.88 -11.28
CA ARG A 20 10.30 -4.99 -12.18
C ARG A 20 11.19 -4.43 -13.29
N SER A 21 12.49 -4.28 -13.02
CA SER A 21 13.48 -4.02 -14.07
C SER A 21 13.58 -5.26 -14.98
N PRO A 22 13.23 -5.20 -16.28
CA PRO A 22 13.23 -6.35 -17.19
C PRO A 22 14.62 -6.92 -17.50
N ARG A 23 15.69 -6.41 -16.86
CA ARG A 23 17.07 -6.55 -17.33
C ARG A 23 17.87 -7.71 -16.72
N TYR A 24 17.37 -8.42 -15.72
CA TYR A 24 18.14 -9.50 -15.08
C TYR A 24 17.28 -10.73 -14.77
N ARG A 25 16.92 -11.52 -15.79
CA ARG A 25 16.11 -12.75 -15.60
C ARG A 25 16.84 -13.89 -14.90
N GLU A 26 18.18 -13.89 -14.85
CA GLU A 26 18.97 -14.98 -14.24
C GLU A 26 19.60 -14.62 -12.87
N PHE A 27 19.76 -13.32 -12.57
CA PHE A 27 20.12 -12.81 -11.24
C PHE A 27 18.89 -12.26 -10.45
N GLY A 28 17.73 -12.22 -11.09
CA GLY A 28 16.56 -11.47 -10.64
C GLY A 28 15.75 -12.10 -9.52
N TRP A 29 15.85 -13.41 -9.28
CA TRP A 29 15.06 -14.04 -8.20
C TRP A 29 15.48 -13.55 -6.81
N ALA A 30 16.79 -13.49 -6.55
CA ALA A 30 17.30 -12.99 -5.27
C ALA A 30 17.04 -11.48 -5.10
N ALA A 31 17.22 -10.70 -6.17
CA ALA A 31 16.93 -9.27 -6.17
C ALA A 31 15.43 -8.98 -6.00
N ALA A 32 14.54 -9.72 -6.67
CA ALA A 32 13.09 -9.60 -6.52
C ALA A 32 12.62 -9.97 -5.11
N ARG A 33 13.24 -10.99 -4.50
CA ARG A 33 12.90 -11.41 -3.13
C ARG A 33 13.40 -10.42 -2.08
N LEU A 34 14.51 -9.74 -2.35
CA LEU A 34 15.07 -8.70 -1.49
C LEU A 34 14.31 -7.38 -1.65
N ASP A 35 13.88 -7.04 -2.86
CA ASP A 35 12.97 -5.94 -3.16
C ASP A 35 11.59 -6.15 -2.53
N ASP A 36 11.04 -7.37 -2.63
CA ASP A 36 9.80 -7.73 -1.96
C ASP A 36 9.92 -7.61 -0.43
N LEU A 37 11.08 -7.95 0.14
CA LEU A 37 11.34 -7.78 1.57
C LEU A 37 11.46 -6.30 1.96
N ALA A 38 12.11 -5.49 1.13
CA ALA A 38 12.23 -4.05 1.33
C ALA A 38 10.85 -3.35 1.30
N ASN A 39 9.96 -3.82 0.42
CA ASN A 39 8.61 -3.29 0.26
C ASN A 39 7.57 -3.90 1.21
N TRP A 40 7.92 -4.94 1.97
CA TRP A 40 7.01 -5.58 2.92
C TRP A 40 6.53 -4.60 3.99
N LEU A 41 7.46 -3.92 4.67
CA LEU A 41 7.11 -2.99 5.75
C LEU A 41 6.32 -1.77 5.21
N PRO A 42 6.76 -1.08 4.13
CA PRO A 42 5.95 -0.04 3.50
C PRO A 42 4.55 -0.50 3.14
N ALA A 43 4.40 -1.67 2.49
CA ALA A 43 3.08 -2.18 2.10
C ALA A 43 2.14 -2.38 3.30
N ARG A 44 2.65 -2.94 4.41
CA ARG A 44 1.83 -3.14 5.63
C ARG A 44 1.50 -1.82 6.33
N LEU A 45 2.40 -0.84 6.31
CA LEU A 45 2.11 0.51 6.81
C LEU A 45 1.05 1.22 5.98
N THR A 46 1.05 1.02 4.67
CA THR A 46 -0.01 1.52 3.78
C THR A 46 -1.35 0.90 4.15
N VAL A 47 -1.43 -0.43 4.30
CA VAL A 47 -2.67 -1.10 4.74
C VAL A 47 -3.19 -0.54 6.07
N LEU A 48 -2.31 -0.38 7.06
CA LEU A 48 -2.69 0.17 8.36
C LEU A 48 -3.18 1.62 8.24
N SER A 49 -2.49 2.43 7.45
CA SER A 49 -2.86 3.82 7.22
C SER A 49 -4.19 3.94 6.48
N THR A 50 -4.46 3.06 5.51
CA THR A 50 -5.75 2.94 4.83
C THR A 50 -6.85 2.57 5.82
N ALA A 51 -6.62 1.59 6.69
CA ALA A 51 -7.57 1.20 7.72
C ALA A 51 -7.90 2.37 8.66
N ILE A 52 -6.89 3.15 9.08
CA ILE A 52 -7.07 4.36 9.91
C ILE A 52 -7.84 5.44 9.13
N ALA A 53 -7.54 5.63 7.84
CA ALA A 53 -8.17 6.65 6.99
C ALA A 53 -9.68 6.47 6.84
N THR A 54 -10.22 5.25 7.07
CA THR A 54 -11.67 5.02 7.11
C THR A 54 -12.38 5.77 8.25
N GLY A 55 -11.64 6.29 9.24
CA GLY A 55 -12.17 7.10 10.33
C GLY A 55 -13.08 6.36 11.32
N SER A 56 -13.23 5.03 11.19
CA SER A 56 -14.12 4.23 12.03
C SER A 56 -13.54 2.85 12.34
N THR A 57 -13.85 2.32 13.51
CA THR A 57 -13.43 0.96 13.91
C THR A 57 -14.02 -0.11 13.00
N SER A 58 -15.27 0.07 12.55
CA SER A 58 -15.93 -0.84 11.60
C SER A 58 -15.26 -0.79 10.22
N GLY A 59 -14.96 0.40 9.71
CA GLY A 59 -14.24 0.58 8.43
C GLY A 59 -12.84 -0.03 8.48
N ALA A 60 -12.09 0.23 9.55
CA ALA A 60 -10.76 -0.35 9.75
C ALA A 60 -10.81 -1.88 9.78
N ARG A 61 -11.77 -2.46 10.50
CA ARG A 61 -11.98 -3.92 10.52
C ARG A 61 -12.33 -4.45 9.14
N HIS A 62 -13.22 -3.78 8.41
CA HIS A 62 -13.59 -4.18 7.05
C HIS A 62 -12.38 -4.23 6.12
N VAL A 63 -11.55 -3.17 6.11
CA VAL A 63 -10.29 -3.14 5.34
C VAL A 63 -9.40 -4.34 5.68
N LEU A 64 -9.16 -4.61 6.96
CA LEU A 64 -8.31 -5.73 7.37
C LEU A 64 -8.90 -7.10 7.01
N THR A 65 -10.22 -7.25 7.08
CA THR A 65 -10.92 -8.48 6.67
C THR A 65 -10.78 -8.73 5.18
N VAL A 66 -11.02 -7.71 4.34
CA VAL A 66 -10.89 -7.83 2.89
C VAL A 66 -9.43 -8.12 2.50
N VAL A 67 -8.46 -7.43 3.11
CA VAL A 67 -7.03 -7.70 2.88
C VAL A 67 -6.67 -9.13 3.21
N ALA A 68 -7.11 -9.65 4.37
CA ALA A 68 -6.80 -11.02 4.76
C ALA A 68 -7.44 -12.06 3.82
N ARG A 69 -8.62 -11.75 3.28
CA ARG A 69 -9.40 -12.63 2.40
C ARG A 69 -8.85 -12.64 0.96
N ASP A 70 -8.58 -11.46 0.41
CA ASP A 70 -8.40 -11.29 -1.05
C ASP A 70 -6.94 -11.14 -1.46
N ALA A 71 -6.10 -10.52 -0.62
CA ALA A 71 -4.70 -10.30 -0.96
C ALA A 71 -3.91 -11.58 -1.32
N PRO A 72 -4.20 -12.78 -0.76
CA PRO A 72 -3.52 -14.02 -1.15
C PRO A 72 -3.75 -14.44 -2.60
N ALA A 73 -4.81 -13.95 -3.26
CA ALA A 73 -5.07 -14.24 -4.68
C ALA A 73 -4.15 -13.45 -5.62
N HIS A 74 -3.52 -12.38 -5.13
CA HIS A 74 -2.64 -11.54 -5.93
C HIS A 74 -1.22 -12.13 -6.00
N PRO A 75 -0.56 -12.14 -7.18
CA PRO A 75 0.76 -12.76 -7.36
C PRO A 75 1.88 -12.07 -6.56
N SER A 76 1.73 -10.78 -6.24
CA SER A 76 2.67 -10.04 -5.39
C SER A 76 2.23 -9.99 -3.92
N PRO A 77 3.09 -10.38 -2.96
CA PRO A 77 2.81 -10.33 -1.52
C PRO A 77 2.77 -8.91 -0.93
N ASN A 78 3.16 -7.91 -1.73
CA ASN A 78 3.18 -6.49 -1.36
C ASN A 78 2.04 -5.73 -2.02
N ALA A 79 1.83 -5.91 -3.32
CA ALA A 79 0.77 -5.21 -4.04
C ALA A 79 -0.62 -5.72 -3.64
N GLY A 80 -0.80 -7.03 -3.47
CA GLY A 80 -2.10 -7.62 -3.10
C GLY A 80 -2.73 -6.99 -1.86
N PRO A 81 -2.00 -6.90 -0.73
CA PRO A 81 -2.51 -6.24 0.47
C PRO A 81 -2.86 -4.76 0.27
N VAL A 82 -2.06 -4.01 -0.49
CA VAL A 82 -2.30 -2.58 -0.73
C VAL A 82 -3.54 -2.40 -1.61
N GLU A 83 -3.63 -3.13 -2.72
CA GLU A 83 -4.77 -3.07 -3.64
C GLU A 83 -6.08 -3.51 -2.94
N ALA A 84 -6.05 -4.60 -2.18
CA ALA A 84 -7.21 -5.06 -1.41
C ALA A 84 -7.65 -4.03 -0.35
N ALA A 85 -6.71 -3.32 0.29
CA ALA A 85 -7.02 -2.28 1.25
C ALA A 85 -7.70 -1.07 0.58
N PHE A 86 -7.20 -0.66 -0.60
CA PHE A 86 -7.81 0.42 -1.38
C PHE A 86 -9.20 0.04 -1.89
N ALA A 87 -9.35 -1.18 -2.41
CA ALA A 87 -10.65 -1.71 -2.87
C ALA A 87 -11.68 -1.66 -1.73
N ALA A 88 -11.30 -2.12 -0.53
CA ALA A 88 -12.17 -2.09 0.65
C ALA A 88 -12.50 -0.67 1.12
N ALA A 89 -11.52 0.24 1.16
CA ALA A 89 -11.72 1.61 1.64
C ALA A 89 -12.54 2.47 0.68
N LEU A 90 -12.40 2.25 -0.63
CA LEU A 90 -13.16 2.95 -1.67
C LEU A 90 -14.51 2.28 -1.96
N GLY A 91 -14.72 1.04 -1.48
CA GLY A 91 -15.95 0.28 -1.75
C GLY A 91 -16.06 -0.17 -3.20
N VAL A 92 -14.95 -0.51 -3.84
CA VAL A 92 -14.86 -0.95 -5.25
C VAL A 92 -14.24 -2.34 -5.35
N SER A 93 -14.26 -2.94 -6.53
CA SER A 93 -13.45 -4.10 -6.88
C SER A 93 -12.26 -3.70 -7.76
N LEU A 94 -11.08 -4.25 -7.45
CA LEU A 94 -9.84 -4.13 -8.22
C LEU A 94 -9.34 -5.51 -8.67
N GLY A 95 -8.31 -5.52 -9.51
CA GLY A 95 -7.66 -6.74 -10.01
C GLY A 95 -8.43 -7.40 -11.17
N GLY A 96 -8.40 -8.72 -11.21
CA GLY A 96 -8.89 -9.55 -12.32
C GLY A 96 -7.81 -9.91 -13.35
N SER A 97 -8.23 -10.50 -14.47
CA SER A 97 -7.35 -10.90 -15.55
C SER A 97 -7.04 -9.73 -16.47
N ASN A 98 -5.80 -9.25 -16.46
CA ASN A 98 -5.32 -8.25 -17.40
C ASN A 98 -4.47 -8.92 -18.48
N THR A 99 -4.72 -8.57 -19.75
CA THR A 99 -3.88 -9.01 -20.87
C THR A 99 -2.94 -7.88 -21.23
N TYR A 100 -1.63 -8.09 -21.05
CA TYR A 100 -0.58 -7.15 -21.43
C TYR A 100 0.38 -7.86 -22.36
N ASP A 101 0.60 -7.32 -23.57
CA ASP A 101 1.47 -7.92 -24.61
C ASP A 101 1.23 -9.43 -24.86
N GLY A 102 -0.04 -9.86 -24.84
CA GLY A 102 -0.44 -11.25 -25.07
C GLY A 102 -0.23 -12.20 -23.89
N VAL A 103 0.27 -11.71 -22.75
CA VAL A 103 0.36 -12.47 -21.50
C VAL A 103 -0.81 -12.11 -20.60
N VAL A 104 -1.55 -13.12 -20.15
CA VAL A 104 -2.62 -12.96 -19.15
C VAL A 104 -2.00 -13.01 -17.76
N GLU A 105 -2.02 -11.90 -17.03
CA GLU A 105 -1.68 -11.85 -15.61
C GLU A 105 -2.98 -11.78 -14.81
N ASP A 106 -3.32 -12.86 -14.11
CA ASP A 106 -4.43 -12.88 -13.16
C ASP A 106 -3.96 -12.31 -11.82
N ARG A 107 -4.59 -11.21 -11.41
CA ARG A 107 -4.30 -10.53 -10.15
C ARG A 107 -5.28 -10.88 -9.03
N GLY A 108 -6.22 -11.79 -9.31
CA GLY A 108 -7.34 -12.09 -8.42
C GLY A 108 -8.32 -10.93 -8.34
N ARG A 109 -9.57 -11.20 -7.97
CA ARG A 109 -10.55 -10.14 -7.69
C ARG A 109 -10.38 -9.68 -6.24
N LEU A 110 -10.20 -8.38 -6.04
CA LEU A 110 -9.99 -7.77 -4.72
C LEU A 110 -11.15 -6.83 -4.38
N GLY A 111 -11.78 -7.00 -3.23
CA GLY A 111 -12.90 -6.19 -2.76
C GLY A 111 -14.27 -6.60 -3.31
N ASP A 112 -15.33 -6.11 -2.66
CA ASP A 112 -16.72 -6.54 -2.87
C ASP A 112 -17.56 -5.57 -3.72
N GLY A 113 -16.99 -4.43 -4.11
CA GLY A 113 -17.72 -3.34 -4.79
C GLY A 113 -17.91 -3.50 -6.30
N PRO A 114 -18.49 -2.49 -6.97
CA PRO A 114 -18.49 -2.42 -8.43
C PRO A 114 -17.06 -2.26 -8.97
N ALA A 115 -16.88 -2.58 -10.25
CA ALA A 115 -15.60 -2.34 -10.92
C ALA A 115 -15.24 -0.85 -10.87
N VAL A 116 -13.96 -0.56 -10.63
CA VAL A 116 -13.45 0.82 -10.56
C VAL A 116 -13.72 1.59 -11.85
N THR A 117 -14.11 2.86 -11.69
CA THR A 117 -14.39 3.78 -12.80
C THR A 117 -13.55 5.06 -12.70
N VAL A 118 -13.56 5.87 -13.75
CA VAL A 118 -12.89 7.18 -13.76
C VAL A 118 -13.43 8.12 -12.69
N ALA A 119 -14.71 7.96 -12.31
CA ALA A 119 -15.33 8.77 -11.24
C ALA A 119 -14.67 8.54 -9.87
N ASP A 120 -14.09 7.35 -9.65
CA ASP A 120 -13.47 6.97 -8.38
C ASP A 120 -12.07 7.56 -8.19
N LEU A 121 -11.46 8.12 -9.24
CA LEU A 121 -10.12 8.72 -9.18
C LEU A 121 -10.03 9.84 -8.15
N GLY A 122 -11.08 10.67 -8.03
CA GLY A 122 -11.12 11.74 -7.04
C GLY A 122 -11.05 11.22 -5.60
N LEU A 123 -11.79 10.14 -5.33
CA LEU A 123 -11.81 9.48 -4.03
C LEU A 123 -10.48 8.79 -3.73
N ALA A 124 -9.89 8.11 -4.74
CA ALA A 124 -8.58 7.47 -4.62
C ALA A 124 -7.47 8.47 -4.28
N VAL A 125 -7.46 9.65 -4.92
CA VAL A 125 -6.50 10.72 -4.63
C VAL A 125 -6.70 11.29 -3.22
N HIS A 126 -7.94 11.45 -2.78
CA HIS A 126 -8.21 11.94 -1.42
C HIS A 126 -7.76 10.93 -0.35
N LEU A 127 -8.00 9.64 -0.59
CA LEU A 127 -7.56 8.55 0.27
C LEU A 127 -6.03 8.49 0.34
N GLU A 128 -5.34 8.58 -0.80
CA GLU A 128 -3.87 8.58 -0.87
C GLU A 128 -3.25 9.72 -0.04
N ARG A 129 -3.79 10.94 -0.15
CA ARG A 129 -3.32 12.08 0.65
C ARG A 129 -3.51 11.85 2.14
N SER A 130 -4.64 11.26 2.52
CA SER A 130 -4.94 10.93 3.92
C SER A 130 -3.95 9.89 4.44
N ILE A 131 -3.67 8.85 3.65
CA ILE A 131 -2.67 7.82 3.95
C ILE A 131 -1.28 8.43 4.14
N GLY A 132 -0.87 9.36 3.27
CA GLY A 132 0.42 10.04 3.37
C GLY A 132 0.57 10.84 4.66
N LEU A 133 -0.46 11.60 5.04
CA LEU A 133 -0.48 12.35 6.30
C LEU A 133 -0.47 11.43 7.53
N ILE A 134 -1.26 10.36 7.51
CA ILE A 134 -1.29 9.36 8.58
C ILE A 134 0.08 8.69 8.73
N SER A 135 0.68 8.26 7.63
CA SER A 135 2.01 7.62 7.62
C SER A 135 3.09 8.55 8.20
N LEU A 136 3.09 9.82 7.79
CA LEU A 136 3.99 10.83 8.34
C LEU A 136 3.77 11.01 9.85
N GLY A 137 2.51 11.13 10.28
CA GLY A 137 2.14 11.24 11.68
C GLY A 137 2.64 10.05 12.51
N LEU A 138 2.45 8.83 12.02
CA LEU A 138 2.93 7.60 12.67
C LEU A 138 4.46 7.60 12.83
N ILE A 139 5.20 8.02 11.79
CA ILE A 139 6.66 8.13 11.85
C ILE A 139 7.10 9.17 12.89
N VAL A 140 6.49 10.35 12.90
CA VAL A 140 6.81 11.42 13.87
C VAL A 140 6.55 10.95 15.30
N VAL A 141 5.40 10.32 15.56
CA VAL A 141 5.06 9.76 16.87
C VAL A 141 6.05 8.67 17.28
N ALA A 142 6.38 7.74 16.39
CA ALA A 142 7.34 6.68 16.66
C ALA A 142 8.71 7.24 17.05
N ARG A 143 9.23 8.24 16.32
CA ARG A 143 10.50 8.90 16.65
C ARG A 143 10.43 9.62 18.00
N GLY A 144 9.33 10.30 18.30
CA GLY A 144 9.12 10.96 19.59
C GLY A 144 9.12 9.98 20.77
N VAL A 145 8.48 8.82 20.62
CA VAL A 145 8.49 7.76 21.64
C VAL A 145 9.89 7.19 21.84
N VAL A 146 10.63 6.92 20.76
CA VAL A 146 12.02 6.41 20.85
C VAL A 146 12.95 7.42 21.54
N ALA A 147 12.85 8.71 21.16
CA ALA A 147 13.65 9.77 21.78
C ALA A 147 13.36 9.90 23.28
N ARG A 148 12.08 9.87 23.68
CA ARG A 148 11.67 9.89 25.09
C ARG A 148 12.15 8.67 25.88
N ARG A 149 12.18 7.49 25.27
CA ARG A 149 12.71 6.27 25.92
C ARG A 149 14.22 6.35 26.14
N ARG A 150 14.97 6.89 25.17
CA ARG A 150 16.43 7.10 25.29
C ARG A 150 16.79 8.10 26.39
N SER A 151 16.09 9.22 26.47
CA SER A 151 16.33 10.23 27.52
C SER A 151 16.03 9.71 28.93
N ARG A 152 14.95 8.93 29.10
CA ARG A 152 14.63 8.27 30.38
C ARG A 152 15.66 7.23 30.81
N ARG A 153 16.26 6.51 29.86
CA ARG A 153 17.30 5.49 30.15
C ARG A 153 18.62 6.13 30.57
N SER A 154 19.01 7.24 29.94
CA SER A 154 20.19 8.02 30.33
C SER A 154 20.06 8.64 31.73
N ARG A 155 18.88 9.13 32.11
CA ARG A 155 18.62 9.68 33.46
C ARG A 155 18.59 8.65 34.59
N ARG A 156 18.44 7.36 34.30
CA ARG A 156 18.47 6.26 35.29
C ARG A 156 19.86 5.63 35.46
N ALA A 157 20.81 6.01 34.61
CA ALA A 157 22.18 5.48 34.62
C ALA A 157 23.19 6.44 35.27
N ASN A 158 22.74 7.64 35.66
CA ASN A 158 23.41 8.58 36.56
C ASN A 158 22.68 8.56 37.90
#